data_AF-A0A6V7JRM4-F1
#
_entry.id   AF-A0A6V7JRM4-F1
#
_cell.length_a   1.000
_cell.length_b   1.000
_cell.length_c   1.000
_cell.angle_alpha   90.00
_cell.angle_beta   90.00
_cell.angle_gamma   90.00
#
_symmetry.space_group_name_H-M   'P 1'
#
loop_
_entity.id
_entity.type
_entity.pdbx_description
1 polymer ?
#
loop_
_entity_poly.entity_id
_entity_poly.type
_entity_poly.pdbx_seq_one_letter_code
_entity_poly.pdbx_strand_id
1 'polypeptide(L)' 'IDATNDRKDTYAQLTDRVIRCSLWLKEQNLKADDIVAVCSYRHLDTIVPFAASILTGVTIHPWWDATLTD' A
#
# COMPACT_ATOMS: atom_id res chain seq x y z
N ILE A 1 -7.41 13.42 3.91
CA ILE A 1 -7.76 13.85 5.28
C ILE A 1 -8.34 12.65 5.97
N ASP A 2 -7.81 12.28 7.12
CA ASP A 2 -8.36 11.21 7.94
C ASP A 2 -9.45 11.80 8.83
N ALA A 3 -10.66 11.25 8.74
CA ALA A 3 -11.81 11.75 9.47
C ALA A 3 -11.71 11.49 10.99
N THR A 4 -10.86 10.55 11.43
CA THR A 4 -10.75 10.18 12.84
C THR A 4 -9.70 10.97 13.63
N ASN A 5 -8.69 11.53 12.95
CA ASN A 5 -7.57 12.24 13.61
C ASN A 5 -7.25 13.61 12.98
N ASP A 6 -8.09 14.11 12.06
CA ASP A 6 -7.89 15.34 11.25
C ASP A 6 -6.53 15.42 10.55
N ARG A 7 -5.81 14.31 10.40
CA ARG A 7 -4.51 14.31 9.76
C ARG A 7 -4.68 14.60 8.27
N LYS A 8 -3.98 15.64 7.84
CA LYS A 8 -3.91 16.07 6.43
C LYS A 8 -2.54 15.69 5.93
N ASP A 9 -2.49 14.67 5.08
CA ASP A 9 -1.28 14.33 4.34
C ASP A 9 -1.29 15.12 3.03
N THR A 10 -0.17 15.75 2.69
CA THR A 10 -0.03 16.42 1.39
C THR A 10 0.33 15.41 0.31
N TYR A 11 0.02 15.71 -0.96
CA TYR A 11 0.40 14.86 -2.08
C TYR A 11 1.92 14.60 -2.13
N ALA A 12 2.74 15.59 -1.77
CA ALA A 12 4.19 15.44 -1.73
C ALA A 12 4.65 14.44 -0.65
N GLN A 13 4.10 14.53 0.56
CA GLN A 13 4.39 13.61 1.65
C GLN A 13 3.92 12.18 1.34
N LEU A 14 2.74 12.04 0.73
CA LEU A 14 2.26 10.73 0.28
C LEU A 14 3.20 10.12 -0.77
N THR A 15 3.61 10.93 -1.76
CA THR A 15 4.49 10.46 -2.84
C THR A 15 5.86 10.03 -2.32
N ASP A 16 6.46 10.79 -1.41
CA ASP A 16 7.73 10.41 -0.77
C ASP A 16 7.64 9.05 -0.06
N ARG A 17 6.54 8.81 0.67
CA ARG A 17 6.29 7.52 1.35
C ARG A 17 6.08 6.37 0.38
N VAL A 18 5.35 6.62 -0.72
CA VAL A 18 5.13 5.65 -1.80
C VAL A 18 6.46 5.27 -2.46
N ILE A 19 7.31 6.24 -2.77
CA ILE A 19 8.62 5.99 -3.38
C ILE A 19 9.50 5.16 -2.44
N ARG A 20 9.59 5.54 -1.15
CA ARG A 20 10.35 4.77 -0.15
C ARG A 20 9.84 3.33 -0.02
N CYS A 21 8.52 3.15 0.01
CA CYS A 21 7.92 1.82 0.07
C CYS A 21 8.21 1.00 -1.19
N SER A 22 8.12 1.59 -2.39
CA SER A 22 8.47 0.90 -3.64
C SER A 22 9.93 0.49 -3.71
N LEU A 23 10.84 1.33 -3.20
CA LEU A 23 12.26 1.01 -3.14
C LEU A 23 12.51 -0.15 -2.18
N TRP A 24 11.89 -0.12 -1.00
CA TRP A 24 11.97 -1.21 -0.04
C TRP A 24 11.44 -2.53 -0.62
N LEU A 25 10.31 -2.50 -1.34
CA LEU A 25 9.76 -3.68 -2.03
C LEU A 25 10.73 -4.25 -3.09
N LYS A 26 11.44 -3.39 -3.81
CA LYS A 26 12.50 -3.83 -4.75
C LYS A 26 13.67 -4.48 -4.03
N GLU A 27 14.08 -3.95 -2.88
CA GLU A 27 15.17 -4.51 -2.07
C GLU A 27 14.82 -5.89 -1.49
N GLN A 28 13.53 -6.18 -1.27
CA GLN A 28 13.09 -7.50 -0.79
C GLN A 28 13.25 -8.61 -1.84
N ASN A 29 13.67 -8.32 -3.08
CA ASN A 29 13.85 -9.30 -4.16
C ASN A 29 12.62 -10.19 -4.39
N LEU A 30 11.42 -9.57 -4.32
CA LEU A 30 10.15 -10.24 -4.55
C LEU A 30 10.12 -10.84 -5.95
N LYS A 31 9.72 -12.11 -6.04
CA LYS A 31 9.50 -12.82 -7.30
C LYS A 31 8.12 -12.48 -7.85
N ALA A 32 7.93 -12.71 -9.15
CA ALA A 32 6.65 -12.45 -9.82
C ALA A 32 5.46 -13.25 -9.23
N ASP A 33 5.74 -14.34 -8.51
CA ASP A 33 4.75 -15.18 -7.83
C ASP A 33 4.49 -14.73 -6.38
N ASP A 34 5.25 -13.75 -5.87
CA ASP A 34 5.10 -13.28 -4.50
C ASP A 34 3.93 -12.30 -4.40
N ILE A 35 3.06 -12.57 -3.43
CA ILE A 35 1.86 -11.77 -3.17
C ILE A 35 2.11 -10.90 -1.94
N VAL A 36 1.94 -9.59 -2.10
CA VAL A 36 1.97 -8.66 -0.96
C VAL A 36 0.54 -8.48 -0.45
N ALA A 37 0.29 -8.90 0.80
CA ALA A 37 -1.00 -8.67 1.45
C ALA A 37 -0.98 -7.39 2.28
N VAL A 38 -2.02 -6.56 2.17
CA VAL A 38 -2.19 -5.35 2.99
C VAL A 38 -3.37 -5.53 3.93
N CYS A 39 -3.08 -5.71 5.22
CA CYS A 39 -4.06 -5.81 6.30
C CYS A 39 -4.05 -4.50 7.10
N SER A 40 -4.87 -3.53 6.72
CA SER A 40 -4.99 -2.27 7.45
C SER A 40 -6.43 -1.79 7.47
N TYR A 41 -6.88 -1.35 8.65
CA TYR A 41 -8.20 -0.76 8.82
C TYR A 41 -8.16 0.72 8.44
N ARG A 42 -8.95 1.10 7.43
CA ARG A 42 -9.24 2.47 6.94
C ARG A 42 -8.28 3.54 7.48
N HIS A 43 -7.04 3.51 7.02
CA HIS A 43 -6.01 4.47 7.37
C HIS A 43 -5.48 5.15 6.10
N LEU A 44 -5.08 6.42 6.18
CA LEU A 44 -4.50 7.12 5.04
C LEU A 44 -3.27 6.40 4.47
N ASP A 45 -2.57 5.63 5.30
CA ASP A 45 -1.37 4.92 4.90
C ASP A 45 -1.66 3.67 4.08
N THR A 46 -2.90 3.18 4.05
CA THR A 46 -3.26 1.98 3.27
C THR A 46 -3.05 2.20 1.77
N ILE A 47 -3.12 3.45 1.30
CA ILE A 47 -2.85 3.78 -0.11
C ILE A 47 -1.36 3.70 -0.46
N VAL A 48 -0.46 3.79 0.53
CA VAL A 48 0.99 3.79 0.31
C VAL A 48 1.49 2.46 -0.28
N PRO A 49 1.25 1.29 0.34
CA PRO A 49 1.68 0.01 -0.21
C PRO A 49 0.95 -0.32 -1.52
N PHE A 50 -0.29 0.14 -1.68
CA PHE A 50 -1.06 -0.03 -2.93
C PHE A 50 -0.45 0.74 -4.11
N ALA A 51 -0.10 2.01 -3.92
CA ALA A 51 0.57 2.78 -4.96
C ALA A 51 2.01 2.29 -5.21
N ALA A 52 2.71 1.85 -4.15
CA ALA A 52 4.06 1.32 -4.25
C ALA A 52 4.12 0.00 -5.04
N SER A 53 3.12 -0.87 -4.91
CA SER A 53 3.05 -2.13 -5.67
C SER A 53 2.84 -1.87 -7.16
N ILE A 54 1.99 -0.89 -7.53
CA ILE A 54 1.80 -0.47 -8.93
C ILE A 54 3.12 0.00 -9.54
N LEU A 55 3.92 0.78 -8.81
CA LEU A 55 5.23 1.26 -9.28
C LEU A 55 6.28 0.15 -9.40
N THR A 56 6.12 -0.93 -8.62
CA THR A 56 7.08 -2.04 -8.57
C THR A 56 6.66 -3.21 -9.48
N GLY A 57 5.40 -3.24 -9.91
CA GLY A 57 4.83 -4.33 -10.71
C GLY A 57 4.51 -5.59 -9.91
N VAL A 58 4.35 -5.48 -8.58
CA VAL A 58 4.10 -6.62 -7.68
C VAL A 58 2.60 -6.80 -7.50
N THR A 59 2.14 -8.06 -7.47
CA THR A 59 0.74 -8.41 -7.19
C THR A 59 0.41 -8.10 -5.73
N ILE A 60 -0.58 -7.24 -5.51
CA ILE A 60 -1.04 -6.85 -4.18
C ILE A 60 -2.45 -7.38 -3.95
N HIS A 61 -2.67 -8.03 -2.80
CA HIS A 61 -3.99 -8.45 -2.34
C HIS A 61 -4.39 -7.62 -1.13
N PRO A 62 -5.36 -6.69 -1.25
CA PRO A 62 -5.92 -6.04 -0.08
C PRO A 62 -6.69 -7.07 0.75
N TRP A 63 -6.53 -7.06 2.06
CA TRP A 63 -7.19 -8.04 2.94
C TRP A 63 -8.72 -7.92 2.94
N TRP A 64 -9.28 -6.79 2.52
CA TRP A 64 -10.72 -6.67 2.22
C TRP A 64 -11.04 -7.34 0.86
N ASP A 65 -10.59 -8.56 0.66
CA ASP A 65 -11.00 -9.30 -0.52
C ASP A 65 -12.49 -9.63 -0.35
N ALA A 66 -13.34 -9.03 -1.20
CA ALA A 66 -14.79 -9.19 -1.17
C ALA A 66 -15.24 -10.63 -1.52
N THR A 67 -14.32 -11.52 -1.92
CA THR A 67 -14.60 -12.95 -2.10
C THR A 67 -14.48 -13.76 -0.81
N LEU A 68 -14.02 -13.16 0.30
CA LEU A 68 -14.11 -13.71 1.67
C LEU A 68 -15.49 -13.44 2.32
N THR A 69 -16.54 -13.32 1.50
CA THR A 69 -17.92 -13.40 1.99
C THR A 69 -18.35 -14.86 1.83
N ASP A 70 -18.32 -15.61 2.92
CA ASP A 70 -19.11 -16.85 3.06
C ASP A 70 -20.61 -16.52 3.04
#